data_AF-A0A1E4Q5E5-F1
#
_entry.id   AF-A0A1E4Q5E5-F1
#
_cell.length_a   1.000
_cell.length_b   1.000
_cell.length_c   1.000
_cell.angle_alpha   90.00
_cell.angle_beta   90.00
_cell.angle_gamma   90.00
#
_symmetry.space_group_name_H-M   'P 1'
#
loop_
_entity.id
_entity.type
_entity.pdbx_description
1 polymer ?
#
loop_
_entity_poly.entity_id
_entity_poly.type
_entity_poly.pdbx_seq_one_letter_code
_entity_poly.pdbx_strand_id
1 'polypeptide(L)'
;MNRCPRCGTTTEQPWCCGVDLHALAPWQMTPERVRIVHVLARSQKGLSEEQYRLQLGALGVSSSRMMSRAQFYAFVQRMRSLPDSPKWTARRQESLQRVG
;
A
#
# COMPACT_ATOMS: atom_id res chain seq x y z
N MET A 1 16.87 11.94 0.21
CA MET A 1 17.89 12.31 1.22
C MET A 1 17.23 12.60 2.56
N ASN A 2 17.71 11.96 3.63
CA ASN A 2 17.23 12.14 4.99
C ASN A 2 18.27 12.91 5.80
N ARG A 3 17.83 13.81 6.68
CA ARG A 3 18.72 14.54 7.59
C ARG A 3 18.80 13.80 8.92
N CYS A 4 20.01 13.45 9.35
CA CYS A 4 20.22 12.81 10.64
C CYS A 4 19.91 13.80 11.78
N PRO A 5 19.04 13.45 12.74
CA PRO A 5 18.70 14.34 13.85
C PRO A 5 19.84 14.50 14.86
N ARG A 6 20.85 13.62 14.85
CA ARG A 6 21.98 13.68 15.80
C ARG A 6 23.13 14.53 15.29
N CYS A 7 23.62 14.27 14.08
CA CYS A 7 24.78 14.97 13.51
C CYS A 7 24.42 16.05 12.49
N GLY A 8 23.15 16.14 12.08
CA GLY A 8 22.69 17.12 11.10
C GLY A 8 23.06 16.81 9.65
N THR A 9 23.83 15.74 9.38
CA THR A 9 24.24 15.32 8.03
C THR A 9 23.05 14.88 7.19
N THR A 10 23.01 15.33 5.94
CA THR A 10 22.08 14.85 4.92
C THR A 10 22.70 13.64 4.22
N THR A 11 22.00 12.50 4.20
CA THR A 11 22.49 11.26 3.60
C THR A 11 21.38 10.49 2.88
N GLU A 12 21.76 9.65 1.93
CA GLU A 12 20.87 8.67 1.29
C GLU A 12 20.91 7.31 1.99
N GLN A 13 21.85 7.14 2.93
CA GLN A 13 21.95 5.94 3.74
C GLN A 13 20.71 5.77 4.63
N PRO A 14 20.21 4.54 4.80
CA PRO A 14 19.08 4.26 5.69
C PRO A 14 19.43 4.45 7.17
N TRP A 15 20.71 4.41 7.54
CA TRP A 15 21.18 4.53 8.91
C TRP A 15 22.21 5.65 9.06
N CYS A 16 22.12 6.42 10.15
CA CYS A 16 23.14 7.41 10.52
C CYS A 16 23.17 7.60 12.04
N CYS A 17 24.36 7.65 12.65
CA CYS A 17 24.55 7.83 14.10
C CYS A 17 23.69 6.88 14.97
N GLY A 18 23.53 5.63 14.53
CA GLY A 18 22.70 4.63 15.21
C GLY A 18 21.19 4.86 15.12
N VAL A 19 20.73 5.74 14.22
CA VAL A 19 19.31 6.04 13.98
C VAL A 19 18.91 5.51 12.61
N ASP A 20 17.78 4.80 12.55
CA ASP A 20 17.12 4.44 11.29
C ASP A 20 16.42 5.68 10.72
N LEU A 21 17.03 6.25 9.69
CA LEU A 21 16.50 7.43 9.02
C LEU A 21 15.28 7.11 8.14
N HIS A 22 15.12 5.86 7.70
CA HIS A 22 13.91 5.43 7.00
C HIS A 22 12.72 5.33 7.95
N ALA A 23 12.93 4.87 9.18
CA ALA A 23 11.90 4.84 10.21
C ALA A 23 11.41 6.26 10.60
N LEU A 24 12.29 7.27 10.47
CA LEU A 24 11.96 8.68 10.71
C LEU A 24 11.38 9.40 9.49
N ALA A 25 11.45 8.81 8.29
CA ALA A 25 10.98 9.47 7.09
C ALA A 25 9.48 9.81 7.21
N PRO A 26 9.07 11.03 6.81
CA PRO A 26 7.65 11.39 6.77
C PRO A 26 6.87 10.36 5.96
N TRP A 27 5.69 9.99 6.44
CA TRP A 27 4.85 9.06 5.72
C TRP A 27 4.44 9.66 4.36
N GLN A 28 4.53 8.86 3.30
CA GLN A 28 4.18 9.25 1.94
C GLN A 28 3.48 8.13 1.20
N MET A 29 2.60 8.47 0.26
CA MET A 29 1.98 7.51 -0.63
C MET A 29 2.93 7.14 -1.77
N THR A 30 3.81 6.17 -1.52
CA THR A 30 4.83 5.73 -2.49
C THR A 30 4.22 4.95 -3.65
N PRO A 31 4.93 4.83 -4.80
CA PRO A 31 4.48 3.99 -5.91
C PRO A 31 4.15 2.56 -5.51
N GLU A 32 4.91 1.97 -4.59
CA GLU A 32 4.65 0.63 -4.06
C GLU A 32 3.34 0.58 -3.26
N ARG A 33 3.05 1.59 -2.43
CA ARG A 33 1.76 1.67 -1.72
C ARG A 33 0.59 1.83 -2.69
N VAL A 34 0.77 2.61 -3.76
CA VAL A 34 -0.24 2.71 -4.84
C VAL A 34 -0.45 1.36 -5.53
N ARG A 35 0.64 0.64 -5.81
CA ARG A 35 0.57 -0.72 -6.37
C ARG A 35 -0.22 -1.66 -5.46
N ILE A 36 0.04 -1.65 -4.16
CA ILE A 36 -0.70 -2.46 -3.18
C ILE A 36 -2.20 -2.14 -3.24
N VAL A 37 -2.59 -0.86 -3.26
CA VAL A 37 -4.00 -0.46 -3.39
C VAL A 37 -4.63 -1.04 -4.64
N HIS A 38 -3.96 -0.95 -5.79
CA HIS A 38 -4.47 -1.48 -7.05
C HIS A 38 -4.54 -3.01 -7.09
N VAL A 39 -3.52 -3.70 -6.58
CA VAL A 39 -3.51 -5.17 -6.51
C VAL A 39 -4.66 -5.65 -5.62
N LEU A 40 -4.84 -5.07 -4.44
CA LEU A 40 -5.94 -5.42 -3.55
C LEU A 40 -7.29 -5.16 -4.24
N ALA A 41 -7.54 -3.93 -4.67
CA ALA A 41 -8.83 -3.55 -5.21
C ALA A 41 -9.18 -4.30 -6.50
N ARG A 42 -8.27 -4.28 -7.48
CA ARG A 42 -8.56 -4.75 -8.85
C ARG A 42 -8.26 -6.22 -9.03
N SER A 43 -7.06 -6.65 -8.64
CA SER A 43 -6.61 -8.01 -8.94
C SER A 43 -7.18 -9.01 -7.94
N GLN A 44 -7.11 -8.71 -6.64
CA GLN A 44 -7.51 -9.64 -5.60
C GLN A 44 -9.03 -9.59 -5.37
N LYS A 45 -9.59 -8.40 -5.13
CA LYS A 45 -11.02 -8.24 -4.83
C LYS A 45 -11.90 -8.08 -6.07
N GLY A 46 -11.31 -7.81 -7.24
CA GLY A 46 -12.05 -7.77 -8.50
C GLY A 46 -12.98 -6.55 -8.64
N LEU A 47 -12.71 -5.46 -7.93
CA LEU A 47 -13.58 -4.28 -7.94
C LEU A 47 -13.66 -3.64 -9.34
N SER A 48 -14.89 -3.31 -9.74
CA SER A 48 -15.14 -2.46 -10.90
C SER A 48 -14.60 -1.04 -10.67
N GLU A 49 -14.51 -0.24 -11.73
CA GLU A 49 -13.99 1.13 -11.59
C GLU A 49 -14.88 2.00 -10.71
N GLU A 50 -16.20 1.87 -10.87
CA GLU A 50 -17.17 2.54 -10.03
C GLU A 50 -17.05 2.12 -8.56
N GLN A 51 -16.98 0.81 -8.28
CA GLN A 51 -16.78 0.30 -6.93
C GLN A 51 -15.47 0.82 -6.32
N TYR A 52 -14.39 0.85 -7.09
CA TYR A 52 -13.12 1.41 -6.64
C TYR A 52 -13.24 2.89 -6.29
N ARG A 53 -13.90 3.71 -7.13
CA ARG A 53 -14.16 5.13 -6.84
C ARG A 53 -15.00 5.31 -5.58
N LEU A 54 -16.01 4.48 -5.36
CA LEU A 54 -16.82 4.50 -4.12
C LEU A 54 -15.97 4.20 -2.88
N GLN A 55 -15.04 3.25 -2.96
CA GLN A 55 -14.14 2.95 -1.84
C GLN A 55 -13.17 4.11 -1.53
N LEU A 56 -12.68 4.81 -2.57
CA LEU A 56 -11.87 6.02 -2.40
C LEU A 56 -12.69 7.16 -1.79
N GLY A 57 -13.91 7.40 -2.31
CA GLY A 57 -14.82 8.43 -1.82
C GLY A 57 -15.21 8.24 -0.36
N ALA A 58 -15.40 6.99 0.09
CA ALA A 58 -15.66 6.66 1.49
C ALA A 58 -14.50 6.97 2.45
N LEU A 59 -13.30 7.24 1.92
CA LEU A 59 -12.15 7.73 2.67
C LEU A 59 -11.94 9.24 2.52
N GLY A 60 -12.80 9.93 1.76
CA GLY A 60 -12.68 11.35 1.47
C GLY A 60 -11.59 11.68 0.45
N VAL A 61 -11.17 10.72 -0.38
CA VAL A 61 -10.13 10.95 -1.42
C VAL A 61 -10.66 10.63 -2.80
N SER A 62 -10.23 11.37 -3.82
CA SER A 62 -10.54 11.10 -5.22
C SER A 62 -9.50 10.21 -5.92
N SER A 63 -8.32 10.06 -5.31
CA SER A 63 -7.20 9.27 -5.83
C SER A 63 -6.44 8.58 -4.71
N SER A 64 -5.98 7.36 -4.96
CA SER A 64 -5.15 6.60 -4.01
C SER A 64 -3.85 7.33 -3.67
N ARG A 65 -3.32 8.15 -4.58
CA ARG A 65 -2.11 8.98 -4.35
C ARG A 65 -2.28 10.04 -3.25
N MET A 66 -3.53 10.41 -2.94
CA MET A 66 -3.86 11.44 -1.96
C MET A 66 -4.15 10.89 -0.57
N MET A 67 -4.09 9.56 -0.38
CA MET A 67 -4.30 8.96 0.93
C MET A 67 -3.25 9.46 1.91
N SER A 68 -3.67 9.72 3.15
CA SER A 68 -2.83 9.79 4.33
C SER A 68 -2.49 8.39 4.85
N ARG A 69 -1.57 8.32 5.84
CA ARG A 69 -1.23 7.08 6.54
C ARG A 69 -2.47 6.34 7.05
N ALA A 70 -3.34 7.06 7.75
CA ALA A 70 -4.55 6.48 8.34
C ALA A 70 -5.51 5.96 7.27
N GLN A 71 -5.73 6.73 6.20
CA GLN A 71 -6.61 6.33 5.09
C GLN A 71 -6.07 5.10 4.34
N PHE A 72 -4.76 5.02 4.11
CA PHE A 72 -4.14 3.85 3.49
C PHE A 72 -4.39 2.58 4.32
N TYR A 73 -4.14 2.61 5.63
CA TYR A 73 -4.37 1.45 6.48
C TYR A 73 -5.85 1.08 6.60
N ALA A 74 -6.73 2.08 6.70
CA ALA A 74 -8.18 1.85 6.69
C ALA A 74 -8.64 1.20 5.38
N PHE A 75 -8.11 1.64 4.24
CA PHE A 75 -8.37 1.01 2.94
C PHE A 75 -7.93 -0.45 2.92
N VAL A 76 -6.69 -0.73 3.33
CA VAL A 76 -6.14 -2.10 3.34
C VAL A 76 -6.94 -3.01 4.26
N GLN A 77 -7.29 -2.55 5.46
CA GLN A 77 -8.08 -3.31 6.41
C GLN A 77 -9.46 -3.64 5.83
N ARG A 78 -10.14 -2.65 5.24
CA ARG A 78 -11.44 -2.85 4.58
C ARG A 78 -11.36 -3.81 3.40
N MET A 79 -10.34 -3.70 2.55
CA MET A 79 -10.19 -4.63 1.43
C MET A 79 -9.97 -6.05 1.94
N ARG A 80 -9.18 -6.25 3.01
CA ARG A 80 -8.94 -7.56 3.59
C ARG A 80 -10.18 -8.23 4.17
N SER A 81 -11.17 -7.46 4.63
CA SER A 81 -12.43 -8.02 5.12
C SER A 81 -13.39 -8.47 4.01
N LEU A 82 -13.16 -8.05 2.75
CA LEU A 82 -13.94 -8.52 1.61
C LEU A 82 -13.45 -9.90 1.15
N PRO A 83 -14.34 -10.76 0.60
CA PRO A 83 -13.91 -12.00 -0.03
C PRO A 83 -13.01 -11.73 -1.25
N ASP A 84 -12.10 -12.67 -1.53
CA ASP A 84 -11.30 -12.64 -2.76
C ASP A 84 -12.19 -12.96 -3.96
N SER A 85 -11.87 -12.36 -5.11
CA SER A 85 -12.58 -12.64 -6.35
C SER A 85 -12.35 -14.09 -6.80
N PRO A 86 -13.33 -14.75 -7.42
CA PRO A 86 -13.16 -16.12 -7.91
C PRO A 86 -11.95 -16.30 -8.83
N LYS A 87 -11.70 -15.30 -9.70
CA LYS A 87 -10.54 -15.27 -10.61
C LYS A 87 -9.20 -15.24 -9.87
N TRP A 88 -9.14 -14.55 -8.72
CA TRP A 88 -7.94 -14.52 -7.89
C TRP A 88 -7.69 -15.87 -7.22
N THR A 89 -8.75 -16.45 -6.64
CA THR A 89 -8.68 -17.74 -5.96
C THR A 89 -8.24 -18.87 -6.91
N ALA A 90 -8.83 -18.94 -8.10
CA ALA A 90 -8.49 -19.95 -9.11
C ALA A 90 -7.01 -19.89 -9.51
N ARG A 91 -6.52 -18.69 -9.88
CA ARG A 91 -5.10 -18.48 -10.22
C ARG A 91 -4.14 -18.84 -9.09
N ARG A 92 -4.53 -18.56 -7.84
CA ARG A 92 -3.72 -18.91 -6.67
C ARG A 92 -3.65 -20.42 -6.48
N GLN A 93 -4.75 -21.14 -6.68
CA GLN A 93 -4.79 -22.61 -6.65
C GLN A 93 -3.90 -23.22 -7.74
N GLU A 94 -4.02 -22.74 -8.98
CA GLU A 94 -3.17 -23.18 -10.10
C GLU A 94 -1.67 -22.97 -9.81
N SER A 95 -1.32 -21.85 -9.18
CA SER A 95 0.08 -21.53 -8.87
C SER A 95 0.65 -22.47 -7.80
N LEU A 96 -0.15 -22.84 -6.78
CA LEU A 96 0.26 -23.79 -5.75
C LEU A 96 0.48 -25.20 -6.33
N GLN A 97 -0.34 -25.61 -7.29
CA GLN A 97 -0.23 -26.91 -7.96
C GLN A 97 0.99 -27.05 -8.87
N ARG A 98 1.63 -25.95 -9.29
CA ARG A 98 2.84 -25.97 -10.13
C ARG A 98 4.15 -26.00 -9.33
N VAL A 99 4.07 -25.70 -8.03
CA VAL A 99 5.25 -25.61 -7.15
C VAL A 99 5.36 -26.84 -6.23
N GLY A 100 4.29 -27.62 -6.08
CA GLY A 100 4.31 -28.94 -5.45
C GLY A 100 4.55 -30.03 -6.47
#